data_AF-A0A6P1NI12-F1
#
_entry.id   AF-A0A6P1NI12-F1
#
_cell.length_a   1.000
_cell.length_b   1.000
_cell.length_c   1.000
_cell.angle_alpha   90.00
_cell.angle_beta   90.00
_cell.angle_gamma   90.00
#
_symmetry.space_group_name_H-M   'P 1'
#
loop_
_entity.id
_entity.type
_entity.pdbx_description
1 polymer ?
#
loop_
_entity_poly.entity_id
_entity_poly.type
_entity_poly.pdbx_seq_one_letter_code
_entity_poly.pdbx_strand_id
1 'polypeptide(L)'
;MVSACSPDYLARKITGRECSAGYIAKGDDWCMPIERNPPPQPYCTQSWNGVDCFARPDLIPNVAHEVYEGPRGLTQDQNARRLNMPIEGIPPTSQFLPP
;
A
#
# COMPACT_ATOMS: atom_id res chain seq x y z
N MET A 1 -28.52 -20.23 -2.83
CA MET A 1 -27.16 -20.07 -3.39
C MET A 1 -27.24 -19.37 -4.74
N VAL A 2 -27.47 -18.05 -4.77
CA VAL A 2 -27.48 -17.25 -6.03
C VAL A 2 -26.25 -16.31 -6.09
N SER A 3 -25.46 -16.25 -5.01
CA SER A 3 -24.29 -15.38 -4.90
C SER A 3 -23.13 -15.77 -5.82
N ALA A 4 -23.07 -17.02 -6.30
CA ALA A 4 -21.99 -17.50 -7.16
C ALA A 4 -22.05 -16.97 -8.60
N CYS A 5 -23.19 -16.40 -9.03
CA CYS A 5 -23.37 -15.84 -10.38
C CYS A 5 -23.61 -14.32 -10.35
N SER A 6 -23.43 -13.64 -9.21
CA SER A 6 -23.60 -12.19 -9.19
C SER A 6 -22.47 -11.52 -9.99
N PRO A 7 -22.73 -10.39 -10.66
CA PRO A 7 -21.70 -9.59 -11.33
C PRO A 7 -20.53 -9.28 -10.38
N ASP A 8 -20.85 -8.96 -9.12
CA ASP A 8 -19.88 -8.68 -8.05
C ASP A 8 -18.94 -9.87 -7.80
N TYR A 9 -19.49 -11.08 -7.67
CA TYR A 9 -18.70 -12.29 -7.43
C TYR A 9 -17.81 -12.64 -8.63
N LEU A 10 -18.38 -12.58 -9.84
CA LEU A 10 -17.66 -12.87 -11.08
C LEU A 10 -16.54 -11.86 -11.31
N ALA A 11 -16.81 -10.57 -11.12
CA ALA A 11 -15.81 -9.52 -11.23
C ALA A 11 -14.67 -9.69 -10.23
N ARG A 12 -14.99 -10.03 -8.98
CA ARG A 12 -13.95 -10.33 -7.98
C ARG A 12 -13.08 -11.51 -8.37
N LYS A 13 -13.67 -12.59 -8.92
CA LYS A 13 -12.93 -13.77 -9.37
C LYS A 13 -12.04 -13.50 -10.58
N ILE A 14 -12.50 -12.69 -11.53
CA ILE A 14 -11.77 -12.40 -12.78
C ILE A 14 -10.70 -11.33 -12.55
N THR A 15 -11.02 -10.28 -11.80
CA THR A 15 -10.15 -9.11 -11.64
C THR A 15 -9.31 -9.14 -10.38
N GLY A 16 -9.68 -9.95 -9.38
CA GLY A 16 -9.07 -9.93 -8.05
C GLY A 16 -9.41 -8.67 -7.22
N ARG A 17 -10.26 -7.79 -7.74
CA ARG A 17 -10.69 -6.55 -7.06
C ARG A 17 -12.00 -6.77 -6.31
N GLU A 18 -12.19 -6.09 -5.18
CA GLU A 18 -13.49 -6.09 -4.52
C GLU A 18 -14.45 -5.18 -5.31
N CYS A 19 -15.44 -5.77 -5.97
CA CYS A 19 -16.47 -5.07 -6.72
C CYS A 19 -17.82 -5.35 -6.06
N SER A 20 -18.62 -4.30 -5.84
CA SER A 20 -19.90 -4.41 -5.15
C SER A 20 -20.85 -3.32 -5.62
N ALA A 21 -22.10 -3.70 -5.89
CA ALA A 21 -23.17 -2.73 -6.13
C ALA A 21 -23.38 -1.76 -4.94
N GLY A 22 -22.91 -2.13 -3.73
CA GLY A 22 -22.92 -1.26 -2.55
C GLY A 22 -22.04 -0.01 -2.69
N TYR A 23 -20.99 -0.04 -3.50
CA TYR A 23 -20.16 1.15 -3.80
C TYR A 23 -20.92 2.16 -4.67
N ILE A 24 -21.65 1.66 -5.67
CA ILE A 24 -22.50 2.49 -6.54
C ILE A 24 -23.55 3.25 -5.70
N ALA A 25 -24.15 2.59 -4.71
CA ALA A 25 -25.12 3.23 -3.81
C ALA A 25 -24.52 4.36 -2.95
N LYS A 26 -23.20 4.37 -2.77
CA LYS A 26 -22.46 5.43 -2.06
C LYS A 26 -21.92 6.51 -2.99
N GLY A 27 -22.17 6.40 -4.30
CA GLY A 27 -21.64 7.30 -5.32
C GLY A 27 -20.21 6.98 -5.76
N ASP A 28 -19.67 5.84 -5.32
CA ASP A 28 -18.34 5.37 -5.70
C ASP A 28 -18.38 4.54 -6.99
N ASP A 29 -17.21 4.34 -7.60
CA ASP A 29 -17.04 3.37 -8.68
C ASP A 29 -17.41 1.95 -8.22
N TRP A 30 -17.95 1.13 -9.13
CA TRP A 30 -18.42 -0.22 -8.82
C TRP A 30 -17.33 -1.15 -8.24
N CYS A 31 -16.07 -0.92 -8.60
CA CYS A 31 -14.94 -1.69 -8.09
C CYS A 31 -14.02 -0.79 -7.28
N MET A 32 -13.55 -1.30 -6.14
CA MET A 32 -12.61 -0.59 -5.27
C MET A 32 -11.36 -0.15 -6.06
N PRO A 33 -10.88 1.09 -5.90
CA PRO A 33 -9.69 1.57 -6.58
C PRO A 33 -8.47 0.70 -6.27
N ILE A 34 -7.59 0.53 -7.26
CA ILE A 34 -6.30 -0.14 -7.02
C ILE A 34 -5.44 0.83 -6.21
N GLU A 35 -5.15 0.49 -4.96
CA GLU A 35 -4.17 1.25 -4.18
C GLU A 35 -2.81 1.13 -4.87
N ARG A 36 -2.28 2.26 -5.33
CA ARG A 36 -0.85 2.33 -5.67
C ARG A 36 -0.09 2.35 -4.36
N ASN A 37 0.62 1.26 -4.09
CA ASN A 37 1.60 1.25 -3.01
C ASN A 37 2.53 2.45 -3.20
N PRO A 38 2.84 3.19 -2.12
CA PRO A 38 3.85 4.21 -2.18
C PRO A 38 5.18 3.59 -2.63
N PRO A 39 6.03 4.37 -3.31
CA PRO A 39 7.36 3.88 -3.68
C PRO A 39 8.10 3.41 -2.42
N PRO A 40 8.89 2.33 -2.52
CA PRO A 40 9.70 1.89 -1.39
C PRO A 40 10.59 3.04 -0.93
N GLN A 41 10.69 3.21 0.38
CA GLN A 41 11.56 4.22 0.95
C GLN A 41 13.02 3.91 0.57
N PRO A 42 13.83 4.93 0.23
CA PRO A 42 15.22 4.70 -0.13
C PRO A 42 15.99 4.09 1.04
N TYR A 43 16.99 3.28 0.70
CA TYR A 43 17.94 2.75 1.66
C TYR A 43 19.13 3.70 1.75
N CYS A 44 19.35 4.32 2.91
CA CYS A 44 20.38 5.34 3.06
C CYS A 44 21.50 4.87 3.98
N THR A 45 22.75 5.03 3.57
CA THR A 45 23.93 4.61 4.35
C THR A 45 24.88 5.77 4.61
N GLN A 46 25.63 5.71 5.69
CA GLN A 46 26.71 6.66 5.95
C GLN A 46 27.89 6.40 5.01
N SER A 47 28.24 7.42 4.23
CA SER A 47 29.38 7.46 3.32
C SER A 47 30.41 8.47 3.81
N TRP A 48 31.57 8.53 3.15
CA TRP A 48 32.66 9.43 3.52
C TRP A 48 32.29 10.91 3.30
N ASN A 49 31.50 11.21 2.27
CA ASN A 49 31.09 12.58 1.92
C ASN A 49 29.70 12.97 2.47
N GLY A 50 29.04 12.11 3.25
CA GLY A 50 27.68 12.35 3.73
C GLY A 50 26.80 11.11 3.69
N VAL A 51 25.50 11.29 3.50
CA VAL A 51 24.52 10.21 3.40
C VAL A 51 24.22 9.92 1.94
N ASP A 52 24.44 8.68 1.52
CA ASP A 52 24.10 8.20 0.18
C ASP A 52 22.83 7.34 0.24
N CYS A 53 21.86 7.63 -0.63
CA CYS A 53 20.56 6.95 -0.67
C CYS A 53 20.38 6.17 -1.97
N PHE A 54 19.99 4.91 -1.85
CA PHE A 54 19.88 3.96 -2.95
C PHE A 54 18.43 3.50 -3.13
N ALA A 55 17.97 3.50 -4.39
CA ALA A 55 16.64 3.01 -4.74
C ALA A 55 16.56 1.47 -4.85
N ARG A 56 17.71 0.81 -5.04
CA ARG A 56 17.83 -0.65 -5.26
C ARG A 56 18.97 -1.24 -4.43
N PRO A 57 18.80 -1.32 -3.10
CA PRO A 57 19.84 -1.87 -2.20
C PRO A 57 20.13 -3.35 -2.48
N ASP A 58 19.18 -4.08 -3.09
CA ASP A 58 19.31 -5.48 -3.48
C ASP A 58 20.40 -5.73 -4.53
N LEU A 59 20.80 -4.69 -5.27
CA LEU A 59 21.84 -4.77 -6.29
C LEU A 59 23.25 -4.44 -5.76
N ILE A 60 23.38 -4.06 -4.49
CA ILE A 60 24.63 -3.63 -3.88
C ILE A 60 25.17 -4.77 -3.00
N PRO A 61 26.30 -5.40 -3.37
CA PRO A 61 26.91 -6.40 -2.50
C PRO A 61 27.45 -5.74 -1.22
N ASN A 62 27.25 -6.38 -0.07
CA ASN A 62 27.71 -5.93 1.25
C ASN A 62 27.25 -4.50 1.61
N VAL A 63 25.93 -4.26 1.58
CA VAL A 63 25.35 -2.99 2.03
C VAL A 63 25.82 -2.61 3.44
N ALA A 64 26.33 -1.38 3.57
CA ALA A 64 26.68 -0.79 4.86
C ALA A 64 25.43 -0.55 5.71
N HIS A 65 25.55 -0.42 7.03
CA HIS A 65 24.38 -0.21 7.89
C HIS A 65 23.59 1.03 7.48
N GLU A 66 22.27 0.91 7.60
CA GLU A 66 21.35 1.99 7.27
C GLU A 66 21.35 3.07 8.35
N VAL A 67 21.25 4.33 7.94
CA VAL A 67 21.13 5.49 8.85
C VAL A 67 19.70 5.97 9.04
N TYR A 68 18.72 5.41 8.31
CA TYR A 68 17.32 5.76 8.47
C TYR A 68 16.72 5.09 9.72
N GLU A 69 16.32 5.90 10.69
CA GLU A 69 15.74 5.46 11.97
C GLU A 69 14.20 5.58 12.03
N GLY A 70 13.58 6.03 10.93
CA GLY A 70 12.13 6.25 10.89
C GLY A 70 11.31 4.98 10.63
N PRO A 71 9.98 5.05 10.80
CA PRO A 71 9.09 3.97 10.38
C PRO A 71 9.15 3.78 8.86
N ARG A 72 9.12 2.51 8.42
CA ARG A 72 9.17 2.12 7.00
C ARG A 72 7.79 2.10 6.33
N GLY A 73 6.73 2.25 7.11
CA GLY A 73 5.36 2.26 6.64
C GLY A 73 4.54 3.30 7.36
N LEU A 74 3.37 3.57 6.79
CA LEU A 74 2.35 4.41 7.41
C LEU A 74 1.47 3.53 8.30
N THR A 75 1.11 4.04 9.47
CA THR A 75 0.00 3.45 10.25
C THR A 75 -1.30 3.55 9.45
N GLN A 76 -2.32 2.80 9.86
CA GLN A 76 -3.65 2.85 9.25
C GLN A 76 -4.18 4.31 9.19
N ASP A 77 -4.07 5.05 10.29
CA ASP A 77 -4.50 6.46 10.37
C ASP A 77 -3.70 7.40 9.45
N GLN A 78 -2.39 7.16 9.33
CA GLN A 78 -1.54 7.95 8.43
C GLN A 78 -1.89 7.66 6.97
N ASN A 79 -2.23 6.41 6.62
CA ASN A 79 -2.68 6.05 5.28
C ASN A 79 -4.05 6.64 4.96
N ALA A 80 -4.96 6.70 5.94
CA ALA A 80 -6.27 7.35 5.82
C ALA A 80 -6.14 8.83 5.44
N ARG A 81 -5.22 9.54 6.11
CA ARG A 81 -4.90 10.95 5.79
C ARG A 81 -4.28 11.09 4.40
N ARG A 82 -3.35 10.21 4.02
CA ARG A 82 -2.74 10.22 2.67
C ARG A 82 -3.78 10.04 1.56
N LEU A 83 -4.74 9.13 1.78
CA LEU A 83 -5.77 8.80 0.81
C LEU A 83 -7.01 9.70 0.88
N ASN A 84 -7.08 10.58 1.89
CA ASN A 84 -8.26 11.38 2.21
C ASN A 84 -9.53 10.53 2.32
N MET A 85 -9.42 9.42 3.06
CA MET A 85 -10.48 8.42 3.23
C MET A 85 -10.72 8.09 4.71
N PRO A 86 -11.94 7.66 5.09
CA PRO A 86 -12.19 7.15 6.43
C PRO A 86 -11.39 5.86 6.70
N ILE A 87 -11.03 5.63 7.96
CA ILE A 87 -10.20 4.49 8.40
C ILE A 87 -10.84 3.15 8.01
N GLU A 88 -12.17 3.09 8.04
CA GLU A 88 -12.97 1.91 7.71
C GLU A 88 -12.99 1.61 6.19
N GLY A 89 -12.69 2.61 5.37
CA GLY A 89 -12.72 2.52 3.90
C GLY A 89 -11.35 2.29 3.27
N ILE A 90 -10.26 2.44 4.03
CA ILE A 90 -8.91 2.25 3.51
C ILE A 90 -8.45 0.80 3.60
N PRO A 91 -7.70 0.33 2.60
CA PRO A 91 -7.03 -0.96 2.66
C PRO A 91 -6.04 -1.04 3.84
N PRO A 92 -5.80 -2.24 4.40
CA PRO A 92 -4.87 -2.41 5.51
C PRO A 92 -3.45 -2.05 5.09
N THR A 93 -2.78 -1.21 5.88
CA THR A 93 -1.37 -0.86 5.66
C THR A 93 -0.47 -2.08 5.84
N SER A 94 -0.05 -2.67 4.73
CA SER A 94 0.86 -3.84 4.71
C SER A 94 2.32 -3.49 5.01
N GLN A 95 2.66 -2.20 5.09
CA GLN A 95 4.03 -1.70 5.18
C GLN A 95 4.46 -1.33 6.61
N PHE A 96 3.53 -1.24 7.55
CA PHE A 96 3.84 -0.92 8.94
C PHE A 96 4.10 -2.20 9.74
N LEU A 97 5.37 -2.47 10.01
CA LEU A 97 5.79 -3.46 11.00
C LEU A 97 5.98 -2.69 12.32
N PRO A 98 5.14 -2.91 13.35
CA PRO A 98 5.38 -2.32 14.66
C PRO A 98 6.73 -2.82 15.23
N PRO A 99 7.41 -2.01 16.05
CA PRO A 99 8.67 -2.40 16.69
C PRO A 99 8.50 -3.58 17.65
#